data_AF-B7CBH7-F1
#
_entry.id   AF-B7CBH7-F1
#
_cell.length_a   1.000
_cell.length_b   1.000
_cell.length_c   1.000
_cell.angle_alpha   90.00
_cell.angle_beta   90.00
_cell.angle_gamma   90.00
#
_symmetry.space_group_name_H-M   'P 1'
#
loop_
_entity.id
_entity.type
_entity.pdbx_description
1 polymer ?
#
loop_
_entity_poly.entity_id
_entity_poly.type
_entity_poly.pdbx_seq_one_letter_code
_entity_poly.pdbx_strand_id
1 'polypeptide(L)'
;MCANHVFATSAITALTAQNTLGVTGIMDVIPEFLGEQLDAVFTDIYPDAVEIGMVSSSSLIEMIAKKLKEYKAENIVVDPVMVATSGARLISEDAIETLKKELLPLATLITPNIPEAEVLSEMDIMDEESMVEAAKKISETF
;
A
#
# COMPACT_ATOMS: atom_id res chain seq x y z
N MET A 1 -3.77 14.26 -6.61
CA MET A 1 -3.39 14.35 -8.03
C MET A 1 -3.94 15.61 -8.73
N CYS A 2 -5.25 15.75 -8.94
CA CYS A 2 -5.80 16.89 -9.71
C CYS A 2 -5.47 18.28 -9.12
N ALA A 3 -5.50 18.43 -7.80
CA ALA A 3 -5.14 19.68 -7.12
C ALA A 3 -3.66 20.08 -7.32
N ASN A 4 -2.80 19.11 -7.65
CA ASN A 4 -1.38 19.32 -7.95
C ASN A 4 -1.10 19.29 -9.47
N HIS A 5 -2.12 19.45 -10.32
CA HIS A 5 -2.00 19.43 -11.78
C HIS A 5 -1.43 18.12 -12.36
N VAL A 6 -1.67 16.99 -11.70
CA VAL A 6 -1.27 15.65 -12.16
C VAL A 6 -2.46 14.95 -12.82
N PHE A 7 -2.22 14.32 -13.97
CA PHE A 7 -3.19 13.42 -14.62
C PHE A 7 -3.25 12.10 -13.85
N ALA A 8 -4.44 11.70 -13.43
CA ALA A 8 -4.62 10.55 -12.53
C ALA A 8 -5.28 9.37 -13.25
N THR A 9 -4.71 8.19 -13.03
CA THR A 9 -5.34 6.89 -13.31
C THR A 9 -5.49 6.13 -11.99
N SER A 10 -6.30 5.07 -11.98
CA SER A 10 -6.52 4.26 -10.78
C SER A 10 -6.78 2.80 -11.16
N ALA A 11 -6.21 1.88 -10.38
CA ALA A 11 -6.61 0.48 -10.35
C ALA A 11 -7.25 0.18 -9.00
N ILE A 12 -8.46 -0.37 -9.01
CA ILE A 12 -9.23 -0.63 -7.79
C ILE A 12 -8.82 -1.97 -7.21
N THR A 13 -8.35 -1.97 -5.96
CA THR A 13 -7.94 -3.18 -5.22
C THR A 13 -9.11 -3.80 -4.45
N ALA A 14 -9.98 -2.97 -3.88
CA ALA A 14 -11.18 -3.37 -3.17
C ALA A 14 -12.25 -2.26 -3.23
N LEU A 15 -13.50 -2.67 -3.12
CA LEU A 15 -14.63 -1.76 -2.90
C LEU A 15 -15.01 -1.79 -1.42
N THR A 16 -15.20 -0.61 -0.82
CA THR A 16 -15.66 -0.50 0.56
C THR A 16 -17.07 0.08 0.62
N ALA A 17 -17.93 -0.53 1.44
CA ALA A 17 -19.15 0.10 1.91
C ALA A 17 -18.77 0.91 3.15
N GLN A 18 -18.38 2.18 2.95
CA GLN A 18 -17.81 3.03 3.99
C GLN A 18 -18.47 4.40 4.05
N ASN A 19 -18.54 4.97 5.25
CA ASN A 19 -18.87 6.37 5.49
C ASN A 19 -18.12 6.88 6.74
N THR A 20 -18.45 8.08 7.21
CA THR A 20 -17.78 8.72 8.36
C THR A 20 -18.01 8.01 9.70
N LEU A 21 -18.95 7.06 9.76
CA LEU A 21 -19.24 6.24 10.95
C LEU A 21 -18.51 4.89 10.94
N GLY A 22 -17.88 4.53 9.81
CA GLY A 22 -17.07 3.32 9.69
C GLY A 22 -17.27 2.55 8.38
N VAL A 23 -16.73 1.33 8.37
CA VAL A 23 -16.77 0.39 7.25
C VAL A 23 -17.75 -0.74 7.60
N THR A 24 -18.73 -1.01 6.73
CA THR A 24 -19.73 -2.07 6.91
C THR A 24 -19.52 -3.26 5.98
N GLY A 25 -18.62 -3.15 5.00
CA GLY A 25 -18.31 -4.22 4.07
C GLY A 25 -17.11 -3.90 3.20
N ILE A 26 -16.40 -4.95 2.81
CA ILE A 26 -15.26 -4.92 1.90
C ILE A 26 -15.50 -6.00 0.85
N MET A 27 -15.32 -5.66 -0.42
CA MET A 27 -15.35 -6.59 -1.53
C MET A 27 -14.06 -6.45 -2.32
N ASP A 28 -13.20 -7.45 -2.19
CA ASP A 28 -11.92 -7.48 -2.89
C ASP A 28 -12.12 -7.71 -4.38
N VAL A 29 -11.28 -7.05 -5.18
CA VAL A 29 -11.18 -7.36 -6.61
C VAL A 29 -10.42 -8.68 -6.77
N ILE A 30 -10.79 -9.47 -7.76
CA ILE A 30 -10.04 -10.69 -8.08
C ILE A 30 -8.64 -10.32 -8.62
N PRO A 31 -7.56 -10.98 -8.17
CA PRO A 31 -6.19 -10.61 -8.55
C PRO A 31 -5.98 -10.54 -10.06
N GLU A 32 -6.56 -11.46 -10.83
CA GLU A 32 -6.45 -11.49 -12.29
C GLU A 32 -6.99 -10.20 -12.92
N PHE A 33 -8.14 -9.72 -12.44
CA PHE A 33 -8.76 -8.49 -12.93
C PHE A 33 -8.01 -7.25 -12.45
N LEU A 34 -7.38 -7.28 -11.27
CA LEU A 34 -6.44 -6.23 -10.87
C LEU A 34 -5.24 -6.17 -11.83
N GLY A 35 -4.71 -7.33 -12.24
CA GLY A 35 -3.66 -7.42 -13.26
C GLY A 35 -4.09 -6.78 -14.57
N GLU A 36 -5.29 -7.09 -15.06
CA GLU A 36 -5.86 -6.48 -16.28
C GLU A 36 -6.04 -4.95 -16.16
N GLN A 37 -6.46 -4.45 -14.99
CA GLN A 37 -6.55 -3.00 -14.74
C GLN A 37 -5.17 -2.33 -14.81
N LEU A 38 -4.15 -2.94 -14.19
CA LEU A 38 -2.78 -2.42 -14.23
C LEU A 38 -2.23 -2.44 -15.66
N ASP A 39 -2.45 -3.52 -16.41
CA ASP A 39 -2.04 -3.62 -17.81
C ASP A 39 -2.67 -2.52 -18.66
N ALA A 40 -3.97 -2.25 -18.47
CA ALA A 40 -4.67 -1.19 -19.18
C ALA A 40 -4.09 0.21 -18.92
N VAL A 41 -3.62 0.47 -17.69
CA VAL A 41 -2.96 1.74 -17.34
C VAL A 41 -1.55 1.81 -17.90
N PHE A 42 -0.70 0.84 -17.57
CA PHE A 42 0.73 0.87 -17.91
C PHE A 42 1.02 0.80 -19.41
N THR A 43 0.10 0.25 -20.21
CA THR A 43 0.28 0.12 -21.67
C THR A 43 -0.30 1.28 -22.49
N ASP A 44 -1.11 2.16 -21.89
CA ASP A 44 -1.67 3.34 -22.55
C ASP A 44 -0.92 4.62 -22.17
N ILE A 45 -1.06 5.06 -20.92
CA ILE A 45 -0.35 6.23 -20.37
C ILE A 45 0.47 5.74 -19.18
N TYR A 46 1.75 5.48 -19.46
CA TYR A 46 2.69 5.01 -18.45
C TYR A 46 2.78 6.01 -17.27
N PRO A 47 2.58 5.56 -16.02
CA PRO A 47 2.60 6.44 -14.87
C PRO A 47 4.04 6.83 -14.47
N ASP A 48 4.28 8.13 -14.25
CA ASP A 48 5.56 8.64 -13.74
C ASP A 48 5.78 8.30 -12.25
N ALA A 49 4.69 8.03 -11.51
CA ALA A 49 4.70 7.63 -10.11
C ALA A 49 3.49 6.76 -9.79
N VAL A 50 3.64 5.86 -8.83
CA VAL A 50 2.57 4.96 -8.37
C VAL A 50 2.41 5.15 -6.87
N GLU A 51 1.17 5.37 -6.43
CA GLU A 51 0.82 5.36 -5.01
C GLU A 51 -0.04 4.15 -4.72
N ILE A 52 0.27 3.46 -3.63
CA ILE A 52 -0.39 2.22 -3.24
C ILE A 52 -0.91 2.39 -1.83
N GLY A 53 -2.24 2.46 -1.71
CA GLY A 53 -2.94 2.51 -0.43
C GLY A 53 -3.41 1.13 0.03
N MET A 54 -4.66 1.05 0.48
CA MET A 54 -5.25 -0.18 1.04
C MET A 54 -5.18 -1.38 0.08
N VAL A 55 -4.51 -2.44 0.54
CA VAL A 55 -4.50 -3.78 -0.08
C VAL A 55 -4.80 -4.81 1.00
N SER A 56 -5.89 -5.56 0.82
CA SER A 56 -6.50 -6.40 1.86
C SER A 56 -5.97 -7.84 1.93
N SER A 57 -5.32 -8.33 0.86
CA SER A 57 -4.91 -9.74 0.75
C SER A 57 -3.56 -9.94 0.07
N SER A 58 -2.88 -11.03 0.45
CA SER A 58 -1.58 -11.43 -0.11
C SER A 58 -1.60 -11.58 -1.63
N SER A 59 -2.67 -12.15 -2.18
CA SER A 59 -2.77 -12.37 -3.64
C SER A 59 -2.85 -11.07 -4.43
N LEU A 60 -3.48 -10.03 -3.90
CA LEU A 60 -3.48 -8.70 -4.51
C LEU A 60 -2.10 -8.05 -4.39
N ILE A 61 -1.44 -8.17 -3.24
CA ILE A 61 -0.07 -7.64 -3.03
C ILE A 61 0.90 -8.29 -4.03
N GLU A 62 0.86 -9.63 -4.17
CA GLU A 62 1.69 -10.37 -5.12
C GLU A 62 1.42 -9.94 -6.56
N MET A 63 0.16 -9.73 -6.94
CA MET A 63 -0.19 -9.23 -8.26
C MET A 63 0.37 -7.83 -8.51
N ILE A 64 0.22 -6.91 -7.54
CA ILE A 64 0.76 -5.56 -7.62
C ILE A 64 2.28 -5.61 -7.78
N ALA A 65 2.97 -6.33 -6.88
CA ALA A 65 4.43 -6.47 -6.92
C ALA A 65 4.92 -7.06 -8.25
N LYS A 66 4.22 -8.08 -8.77
CA LYS A 66 4.50 -8.68 -10.08
C LYS A 66 4.39 -7.63 -11.20
N LYS A 67 3.31 -6.87 -11.25
CA LYS A 67 3.08 -5.87 -12.31
C LYS A 67 4.04 -4.68 -12.21
N LEU A 68 4.36 -4.21 -11.01
CA LEU A 68 5.38 -3.17 -10.82
C LEU A 68 6.75 -3.62 -11.32
N LYS A 69 7.16 -4.86 -11.02
CA LYS A 69 8.40 -5.47 -11.53
C LYS A 69 8.36 -5.66 -13.05
N GLU A 70 7.23 -6.11 -13.60
CA GLU A 70 7.01 -6.33 -15.05
C GLU A 70 7.20 -5.03 -15.85
N TYR A 71 6.58 -3.95 -15.39
CA TYR A 71 6.63 -2.65 -16.06
C TYR A 71 7.82 -1.77 -15.66
N LYS A 72 8.60 -2.19 -14.65
CA LYS A 72 9.70 -1.41 -14.07
C LYS A 72 9.23 -0.04 -13.57
N ALA A 73 8.12 -0.04 -12.84
CA ALA A 73 7.56 1.17 -12.25
C ALA A 73 8.60 1.90 -11.40
N GLU A 74 8.61 3.24 -11.50
CA GLU A 74 9.49 4.12 -10.75
C GLU A 74 8.65 5.00 -9.79
N ASN A 75 9.29 5.64 -8.82
CA ASN A 75 8.66 6.54 -7.86
C ASN A 75 7.44 5.91 -7.17
N ILE A 76 7.67 4.74 -6.56
CA ILE A 76 6.64 3.96 -5.90
C ILE A 76 6.50 4.46 -4.46
N VAL A 77 5.32 4.96 -4.12
CA VAL A 77 4.94 5.29 -2.75
C VAL A 77 4.03 4.17 -2.23
N VAL A 78 4.29 3.72 -1.01
CA VAL A 78 3.47 2.72 -0.32
C VAL A 78 2.98 3.31 0.98
N ASP A 79 1.65 3.46 1.10
CA ASP A 79 0.94 3.74 2.34
C ASP A 79 0.49 2.39 2.91
N PRO A 80 1.18 1.85 3.93
CA PRO A 80 0.95 0.50 4.44
C PRO A 80 -0.29 0.46 5.34
N VAL A 81 -1.46 0.74 4.78
CA VAL A 81 -2.75 0.81 5.49
C VAL A 81 -3.09 -0.55 6.11
N MET A 82 -2.78 -0.73 7.39
CA MET A 82 -3.04 -1.99 8.12
C MET A 82 -4.35 -1.93 8.93
N VAL A 83 -4.77 -0.75 9.34
CA VAL A 83 -5.93 -0.53 10.22
C VAL A 83 -6.79 0.62 9.71
N ALA A 84 -8.11 0.43 9.68
CA ALA A 84 -9.04 1.52 9.36
C ALA A 84 -8.99 2.60 10.45
N THR A 85 -9.26 3.85 10.11
CA THR A 85 -9.38 4.94 11.09
C THR A 85 -10.42 4.65 12.19
N SER A 86 -11.38 3.75 11.92
CA SER A 86 -12.37 3.25 12.90
C SER A 86 -11.87 2.10 13.79
N GLY A 87 -10.62 1.66 13.64
CA GLY A 87 -10.00 0.56 14.39
C GLY A 87 -10.25 -0.84 13.81
N ALA A 88 -10.92 -0.97 12.67
CA ALA A 88 -11.11 -2.27 12.02
C ALA A 88 -9.81 -2.74 11.35
N ARG A 89 -9.35 -3.97 11.62
CA ARG A 89 -8.24 -4.58 10.86
C ARG A 89 -8.64 -4.69 9.39
N LEU A 90 -7.86 -4.09 8.50
CA LEU A 90 -8.11 -4.08 7.05
C LEU A 90 -7.29 -5.13 6.30
N ILE A 91 -6.26 -5.68 6.96
CA ILE A 91 -5.33 -6.65 6.38
C ILE A 91 -5.25 -7.89 7.27
N SER A 92 -5.11 -9.07 6.67
CA SER A 92 -4.79 -10.30 7.40
C SER A 92 -3.31 -10.30 7.83
N GLU A 93 -2.96 -11.06 8.86
CA GLU A 93 -1.55 -11.19 9.29
C GLU A 93 -0.65 -11.73 8.16
N ASP A 94 -1.18 -12.68 7.37
CA ASP A 94 -0.50 -13.22 6.19
C ASP A 94 -0.19 -12.14 5.14
N ALA A 95 -1.11 -11.17 4.97
CA ALA A 95 -0.94 -10.09 4.02
C ALA A 95 0.06 -9.03 4.50
N ILE A 96 0.25 -8.84 5.81
CA ILE A 96 1.34 -8.01 6.35
C ILE A 96 2.70 -8.63 5.99
N GLU A 97 2.84 -9.94 6.14
CA GLU A 97 4.08 -10.64 5.77
C GLU A 97 4.36 -10.57 4.27
N THR A 98 3.33 -10.72 3.44
CA THR A 98 3.46 -10.54 1.98
C THR A 98 3.81 -9.09 1.62
N LEU A 99 3.20 -8.09 2.28
CA LEU A 99 3.51 -6.67 2.10
C LEU A 99 5.00 -6.41 2.35
N LYS A 100 5.51 -6.86 3.49
CA LYS A 100 6.93 -6.73 3.89
C LYS A 100 7.88 -7.39 2.91
N LYS A 101 7.53 -8.55 2.34
CA LYS A 101 8.43 -9.34 1.47
C LYS A 101 8.40 -8.92 0.02
N GLU A 102 7.23 -8.57 -0.51
CA GLU A 102 7.03 -8.42 -1.94
C GLU A 102 6.90 -6.97 -2.40
N LEU A 103 6.32 -6.09 -1.56
CA LEU A 103 5.93 -4.75 -1.98
C LEU A 103 6.78 -3.64 -1.34
N LEU A 104 7.03 -3.69 -0.02
CA LEU A 104 7.87 -2.68 0.63
C LEU A 104 9.29 -2.58 0.03
N PRO A 105 9.96 -3.68 -0.38
CA PRO A 105 11.28 -3.60 -1.02
C PRO A 105 11.27 -2.94 -2.41
N LEU A 106 10.10 -2.66 -2.98
CA LEU A 106 9.96 -1.91 -4.24
C LEU A 106 9.70 -0.42 -3.99
N ALA A 107 9.40 -0.03 -2.75
CA ALA A 107 9.00 1.33 -2.42
C ALA A 107 10.19 2.30 -2.51
N THR A 108 9.95 3.45 -3.12
CA THR A 108 10.83 4.63 -3.01
C THR A 108 10.54 5.39 -1.72
N LEU A 109 9.29 5.37 -1.26
CA LEU A 109 8.85 6.01 -0.02
C LEU A 109 7.77 5.16 0.65
N ILE A 110 7.91 4.93 1.96
CA ILE A 110 6.91 4.27 2.80
C ILE A 110 6.33 5.32 3.74
N THR A 111 5.01 5.37 3.91
CA THR A 111 4.33 6.43 4.67
C THR A 111 3.52 5.92 5.87
N PRO A 112 4.12 5.13 6.79
CA PRO A 112 3.37 4.56 7.90
C PRO A 112 2.94 5.62 8.92
N ASN A 113 1.79 5.41 9.56
CA ASN A 113 1.47 6.05 10.83
C ASN A 113 2.19 5.36 12.01
N ILE A 114 2.01 5.84 13.25
CA ILE A 114 2.70 5.28 14.43
C ILE A 114 2.43 3.76 14.60
N PRO A 115 1.18 3.28 14.72
CA PRO A 115 0.92 1.84 14.83
C PRO A 115 1.51 0.99 13.70
N GLU A 116 1.45 1.47 12.46
CA GLU A 116 2.05 0.78 11.32
C GLU A 116 3.58 0.76 11.42
N ALA A 117 4.19 1.89 11.81
CA ALA A 117 5.62 2.00 11.99
C ALA A 117 6.10 1.06 13.11
N GLU A 118 5.37 0.91 14.20
CA GLU A 118 5.69 -0.05 15.27
C GLU A 118 5.69 -1.50 14.75
N VAL A 119 4.71 -1.87 13.91
CA VAL A 119 4.62 -3.20 13.28
C VAL A 119 5.75 -3.43 12.27
N LEU A 120 6.11 -2.41 11.50
CA LEU A 120 7.16 -2.50 10.47
C LEU A 120 8.57 -2.49 11.07
N SER A 121 8.80 -1.67 12.09
CA SER A 121 10.08 -1.56 12.79
C SER A 121 10.24 -2.58 13.93
N GLU A 122 9.17 -3.29 14.33
CA GLU A 122 9.17 -4.22 15.46
C GLU A 122 9.71 -3.56 16.74
N MET A 123 9.27 -2.33 17.00
CA MET A 123 9.62 -1.55 18.18
C MET A 123 8.45 -0.67 18.63
N ASP A 124 8.39 -0.34 19.92
CA ASP A 124 7.42 0.62 20.44
C ASP A 124 7.90 2.06 20.18
N ILE A 125 6.99 2.96 19.81
CA ILE A 125 7.27 4.38 19.56
C ILE A 125 6.58 5.22 20.65
N MET A 126 7.38 5.74 21.58
CA MET A 126 6.90 6.41 22.79
C MET A 126 7.15 7.93 22.78
N ASP A 127 8.04 8.39 21.91
CA ASP A 127 8.52 9.77 21.83
C ASP A 127 9.08 10.09 20.44
N GLU A 128 9.58 11.32 20.26
CA GLU A 128 10.14 11.79 18.99
C GLU A 128 11.44 11.07 18.60
N GLU A 129 12.25 10.66 19.59
CA GLU A 129 13.52 9.97 19.33
C GLU A 129 13.28 8.55 18.80
N SER A 130 12.39 7.80 19.45
CA SER A 130 11.95 6.48 18.99
C SER A 130 11.23 6.52 17.64
N MET A 131 10.53 7.62 17.32
CA MET A 131 9.93 7.83 15.99
C MET A 131 11.00 7.90 14.88
N VAL A 132 12.07 8.67 15.12
CA VAL A 132 13.19 8.79 14.17
C VAL A 132 13.93 7.46 14.03
N GLU A 133 14.10 6.71 15.12
CA GLU A 133 14.76 5.41 15.08
C GLU A 133 13.94 4.35 14.33
N ALA A 134 12.61 4.32 14.53
CA ALA A 134 11.71 3.46 13.77
C ALA A 134 11.80 3.76 12.26
N ALA A 135 11.79 5.04 11.89
CA ALA A 135 11.90 5.46 10.48
C ALA A 135 13.22 5.00 9.84
N LYS A 136 14.35 5.12 10.54
CA LYS A 136 15.65 4.60 10.08
C LYS A 136 15.61 3.10 9.89
N LYS A 137 15.13 2.37 10.90
CA LYS A 137 15.06 0.90 10.85
C LYS A 137 14.22 0.42 9.67
N ILE A 138 13.08 1.06 9.41
CA ILE A 138 12.23 0.77 8.24
C ILE A 138 13.00 1.03 6.94
N SER A 139 13.65 2.18 6.80
CA SER A 139 14.42 2.55 5.59
C SER A 139 15.65 1.67 5.33
N GLU A 140 16.23 1.07 6.37
CA GLU A 140 17.36 0.14 6.23
C GLU A 140 16.92 -1.30 5.95
N THR A 141 15.66 -1.64 6.32
CA THR A 141 15.12 -3.00 6.21
C THR A 141 14.47 -3.26 4.85
N PHE A 142 13.76 -2.27 4.30
CA PHE A 142 13.02 -2.36 3.04
C PHE A 142 13.61 -1.41 2.01
#